data_AF-A0A940BBT3-F1
#
_entry.id   AF-A0A940BBT3-F1
#
_cell.length_a   1.000
_cell.length_b   1.000
_cell.length_c   1.000
_cell.angle_alpha   90.00
_cell.angle_beta   90.00
_cell.angle_gamma   90.00
#
_symmetry.space_group_name_H-M   'P 1'
#
loop_
_entity.id
_entity.type
_entity.pdbx_description
1 polymer ?
#
loop_
_entity_poly.entity_id
_entity_poly.type
_entity_poly.pdbx_seq_one_letter_code
_entity_poly.pdbx_strand_id
1 'polypeptide(L)'
;MKVDITSMFFNSKIEGKTATPAWGTSIGQNESRDCRIDDFKPEIVDMVIGMTYKSVTDTSKLDVSKGSNDREILLCSVFDDIYINGVSIKDAQYTLLLVREHSKSHDRRLIISYAPYISFNGIPNQVCIDRMQDAIGCKQEGCWFVYEISIRNQSELHFKAVVVNADKPMVYSGSTTSKQRSDEWKSLIPEGELHEVSSTEITESIIPYLTALRTKPFMLLAGISGTGKSRIVREMAKACWKEGDEEYGKNNPRNFCMVQVKPNWHDSTELMGYVTRISGTPEYIPGPFLRFLAATIKEPSVPYFLCLDEMNLAPVEQYFAEYLSVIESRKLNSDGTITTDPIIKPEDTQEYHDLIGKLLGDEERLKGTTLTIPQNFFVVGTVNMDETTFSFSRKVLDRAMTIEMNEVDLHGGLAKMDGNEIGYIGNSIIGTAAEGCDIYEDNRELCDQVLAYLEEVNKVLEGTPFKIAYRTRNEFLMYAVNRQQLAPESQLWQTLDEMTSMKILSRIEGDSDRTEKPLTELKKLVDEHIVNAIPTPEDGSPKPTSITATKIDEMLKKLDSGFTSYWT
;
A
#
# COMPACT_ATOMS: atom_id res chain seq x y z
N MET A 1 -10.90 -12.86 5.40
CA MET A 1 -10.40 -14.00 4.62
C MET A 1 -11.26 -14.21 3.38
N LYS A 2 -10.66 -14.12 2.18
CA LYS A 2 -11.34 -14.51 0.94
C LYS A 2 -11.63 -16.00 0.97
N VAL A 3 -12.87 -16.39 0.69
CA VAL A 3 -13.25 -17.80 0.57
C VAL A 3 -13.26 -18.20 -0.89
N ASP A 4 -12.99 -19.48 -1.18
CA ASP A 4 -13.29 -19.98 -2.51
C ASP A 4 -14.81 -19.82 -2.74
N ILE A 5 -15.16 -19.20 -3.86
CA ILE A 5 -16.54 -18.89 -4.26
C ILE A 5 -17.42 -20.14 -4.31
N THR A 6 -16.82 -21.32 -4.45
CA THR A 6 -17.51 -22.60 -4.41
C THR A 6 -17.62 -23.22 -3.02
N SER A 7 -17.06 -22.59 -1.98
CA SER A 7 -17.11 -23.11 -0.61
C SER A 7 -18.37 -22.76 0.15
N MET A 8 -19.07 -21.68 -0.20
CA MET A 8 -20.33 -21.27 0.44
C MET A 8 -21.27 -20.65 -0.60
N PHE A 9 -22.17 -21.49 -1.15
CA PHE A 9 -23.17 -21.06 -2.13
C PHE A 9 -24.50 -21.78 -1.94
N PHE A 10 -25.56 -21.17 -2.45
CA PHE A 10 -26.93 -21.63 -2.25
C PHE A 10 -27.68 -21.69 -3.58
N ASN A 11 -28.56 -22.68 -3.71
CA ASN A 11 -29.49 -22.84 -4.85
C ASN A 11 -28.83 -22.82 -6.24
N SER A 12 -27.67 -23.47 -6.37
CA SER A 12 -26.96 -23.66 -7.66
C SER A 12 -26.67 -25.13 -7.93
N LYS A 13 -26.95 -25.61 -9.15
CA LYS A 13 -26.66 -26.98 -9.59
C LYS A 13 -26.12 -27.02 -11.02
N ILE A 14 -25.37 -28.06 -11.34
CA ILE A 14 -24.93 -28.39 -12.70
C ILE A 14 -25.70 -29.65 -13.10
N GLU A 15 -26.36 -29.66 -14.26
CA GLU A 15 -27.14 -30.82 -14.71
C GLU A 15 -26.32 -32.11 -14.70
N GLY A 16 -26.87 -33.16 -14.11
CA GLY A 16 -26.19 -34.45 -13.96
C GLY A 16 -25.07 -34.51 -12.92
N LYS A 17 -24.84 -33.43 -12.14
CA LYS A 17 -23.83 -33.39 -11.05
C LYS A 17 -24.42 -32.80 -9.77
N THR A 18 -24.08 -33.40 -8.62
CA THR A 18 -24.32 -32.76 -7.32
C THR A 18 -23.23 -31.73 -7.06
N ALA A 19 -23.60 -30.45 -7.08
CA ALA A 19 -22.74 -29.36 -6.64
C ALA A 19 -23.00 -29.08 -5.16
N THR A 20 -22.22 -29.70 -4.28
CA THR A 20 -22.28 -29.45 -2.83
C THR A 20 -21.17 -28.48 -2.45
N PRO A 21 -21.46 -27.39 -1.72
CA PRO A 21 -20.40 -26.50 -1.23
C PRO A 21 -19.44 -27.21 -0.28
N ALA A 22 -18.19 -26.77 -0.24
CA ALA A 22 -17.17 -27.37 0.64
C ALA A 22 -17.38 -27.06 2.14
N TRP A 23 -18.07 -25.95 2.44
CA TRP A 23 -18.41 -25.47 3.79
C TRP A 23 -17.20 -25.23 4.72
N GLY A 24 -16.03 -25.02 4.13
CA GLY A 24 -14.83 -24.67 4.86
C GLY A 24 -13.72 -24.15 3.95
N THR A 25 -12.83 -23.36 4.53
CA THR A 25 -11.66 -22.79 3.86
C THR A 25 -10.39 -23.21 4.59
N SER A 26 -9.38 -23.62 3.84
CA SER A 26 -8.09 -24.00 4.42
C SER A 26 -7.21 -22.79 4.67
N ILE A 27 -6.52 -22.79 5.81
CA ILE A 27 -5.79 -21.62 6.30
C ILE A 27 -4.27 -21.80 6.30
N GLY A 28 -3.78 -22.77 5.53
CA GLY A 28 -2.38 -22.89 5.14
C GLY A 28 -2.01 -24.31 4.71
N GLN A 29 -1.41 -24.40 3.53
CA GLN A 29 -0.80 -25.61 2.96
C GLN A 29 0.30 -25.20 1.97
N ASN A 30 1.47 -25.81 2.12
CA ASN A 30 2.55 -25.77 1.13
C ASN A 30 2.65 -27.14 0.41
N GLU A 31 3.25 -27.19 -0.77
CA GLU A 31 3.53 -28.41 -1.53
C GLU A 31 4.35 -29.43 -0.71
N SER A 32 5.07 -28.98 0.32
CA SER A 32 5.84 -29.81 1.26
C SER A 32 5.01 -30.58 2.31
N ARG A 33 3.69 -30.40 2.38
CA ARG A 33 2.78 -30.94 3.42
C ARG A 33 3.05 -30.44 4.85
N ASP A 34 3.88 -29.41 5.03
CA ASP A 34 4.02 -28.72 6.31
C ASP A 34 2.74 -27.91 6.58
N CYS A 35 1.89 -28.43 7.46
CA CYS A 35 0.60 -27.83 7.80
C CYS A 35 0.80 -26.66 8.77
N ARG A 36 1.20 -25.50 8.24
CA ARG A 36 1.31 -24.22 8.96
C ARG A 36 0.09 -23.33 8.70
N ILE A 37 -0.16 -22.35 9.56
CA ILE A 37 -1.10 -21.27 9.29
C ILE A 37 -0.39 -20.28 8.35
N ASP A 38 -1.09 -19.77 7.33
CA ASP A 38 -0.59 -18.71 6.43
C ASP A 38 -0.57 -17.36 7.19
N ASP A 39 0.29 -17.22 8.18
CA ASP A 39 0.46 -16.05 9.06
C ASP A 39 0.97 -14.80 8.36
N PHE A 40 1.43 -14.91 7.11
CA PHE A 40 1.75 -13.81 6.22
C PHE A 40 0.52 -13.17 5.55
N LYS A 41 -0.67 -13.78 5.69
CA LYS A 41 -1.96 -13.21 5.24
C LYS A 41 -2.67 -12.57 6.45
N PRO A 42 -2.71 -11.23 6.55
CA PRO A 42 -3.34 -10.54 7.68
C PRO A 42 -4.78 -11.02 7.92
N GLU A 43 -5.52 -11.28 6.85
CA GLU A 43 -6.92 -11.72 6.92
C GLU A 43 -7.11 -13.13 7.48
N ILE A 44 -6.07 -13.96 7.53
CA ILE A 44 -6.07 -15.28 8.21
C ILE A 44 -5.71 -15.09 9.70
N VAL A 45 -4.75 -14.22 9.98
CA VAL A 45 -4.34 -13.89 11.35
C VAL A 45 -5.51 -13.29 12.12
N ASP A 46 -6.20 -12.30 11.55
CA ASP A 46 -7.36 -11.66 12.17
C ASP A 46 -8.50 -12.65 12.43
N MET A 47 -8.72 -13.59 11.50
CA MET A 47 -9.70 -14.66 11.68
C MET A 47 -9.35 -15.55 12.88
N VAL A 48 -8.09 -15.98 13.01
CA VAL A 48 -7.66 -16.85 14.13
C VAL A 48 -7.71 -16.09 15.45
N ILE A 49 -7.30 -14.82 15.49
CA ILE A 49 -7.38 -13.96 16.67
C ILE A 49 -8.83 -13.80 17.12
N GLY A 50 -9.72 -13.41 16.21
CA GLY A 50 -11.15 -13.22 16.51
C GLY A 50 -11.84 -14.50 16.94
N MET A 51 -11.54 -15.63 16.29
CA MET A 51 -12.03 -16.94 16.71
C MET A 51 -11.53 -17.31 18.12
N THR A 52 -10.27 -16.99 18.44
CA THR A 52 -9.72 -17.23 19.78
C THR A 52 -10.43 -16.36 20.82
N TYR A 53 -10.69 -15.09 20.48
CA TYR A 53 -11.42 -14.15 21.34
C TYR A 53 -12.86 -14.62 21.63
N LYS A 54 -13.57 -15.12 20.61
CA LYS A 54 -14.94 -15.66 20.73
C LYS A 54 -14.99 -17.15 21.04
N SER A 55 -13.89 -17.73 21.54
CA SER A 55 -13.81 -19.16 21.81
C SER A 55 -14.69 -19.57 22.99
N VAL A 56 -15.31 -20.74 22.88
CA VAL A 56 -16.08 -21.38 23.96
C VAL A 56 -15.33 -22.60 24.46
N THR A 57 -15.15 -22.67 25.77
CA THR A 57 -14.43 -23.77 26.43
C THR A 57 -15.32 -24.99 26.66
N ASP A 58 -16.60 -24.78 26.96
CA ASP A 58 -17.60 -25.85 27.07
C ASP A 58 -18.25 -26.14 25.71
N THR A 59 -17.83 -27.24 25.09
CA THR A 59 -18.34 -27.72 23.81
C THR A 59 -19.39 -28.83 23.96
N SER A 60 -19.89 -29.10 25.17
CA SER A 60 -20.92 -30.13 25.41
C SER A 60 -22.23 -29.90 24.65
N LYS A 61 -22.47 -28.65 24.24
CA LYS A 61 -23.65 -28.20 23.50
C LYS A 61 -23.39 -28.01 22.00
N LEU A 62 -22.22 -28.40 21.52
CA LEU A 62 -21.86 -28.41 20.10
C LEU A 62 -22.35 -29.70 19.45
N ASP A 63 -23.15 -29.59 18.40
CA ASP A 63 -23.57 -30.70 17.55
C ASP A 63 -23.00 -30.52 16.14
N VAL A 64 -22.16 -31.47 15.74
CA VAL A 64 -21.56 -31.60 14.41
C VAL A 64 -21.81 -32.99 13.80
N SER A 65 -22.82 -33.72 14.30
CA SER A 65 -23.11 -35.12 13.94
C SER A 65 -23.35 -35.36 12.45
N LYS A 66 -23.71 -34.31 11.70
CA LYS A 66 -23.89 -34.34 10.24
C LYS A 66 -22.60 -34.09 9.43
N GLY A 67 -21.49 -33.83 10.12
CA GLY A 67 -20.17 -33.59 9.52
C GLY A 67 -19.33 -34.86 9.34
N SER A 68 -18.10 -34.68 8.85
CA SER A 68 -17.13 -35.78 8.73
C SER A 68 -16.63 -36.23 10.10
N ASN A 69 -16.57 -37.54 10.33
CA ASN A 69 -15.96 -38.14 11.53
C ASN A 69 -14.43 -38.01 11.53
N ASP A 70 -13.82 -37.67 10.40
CA ASP A 70 -12.36 -37.53 10.24
C ASP A 70 -11.86 -36.11 10.60
N ARG A 71 -12.61 -35.33 11.39
CA ARG A 71 -12.25 -33.96 11.77
C ARG A 71 -12.06 -33.83 13.28
N GLU A 72 -10.86 -33.46 13.69
CA GLU A 72 -10.56 -33.04 15.06
C GLU A 72 -10.92 -31.55 15.22
N ILE A 73 -11.71 -31.20 16.23
CA ILE A 73 -12.05 -29.81 16.53
C ILE A 73 -10.96 -29.23 17.43
N LEU A 74 -10.28 -28.19 16.95
CA LEU A 74 -9.22 -27.50 17.69
C LEU A 74 -9.75 -26.26 18.43
N LEU A 75 -10.70 -25.56 17.83
CA LEU A 75 -11.31 -24.35 18.38
C LEU A 75 -12.78 -24.30 18.00
N CYS A 76 -13.64 -23.95 18.95
CA CYS A 76 -15.04 -23.65 18.72
C CYS A 76 -15.28 -22.19 19.11
N SER A 77 -15.84 -21.41 18.20
CA SER A 77 -16.04 -19.97 18.39
C SER A 77 -17.47 -19.59 18.06
N VAL A 78 -18.12 -18.83 18.93
CA VAL A 78 -19.54 -18.48 18.82
C VAL A 78 -19.68 -16.97 18.73
N PHE A 79 -20.29 -16.52 17.64
CA PHE A 79 -20.51 -15.11 17.32
C PHE A 79 -21.99 -14.78 17.42
N ASP A 80 -22.29 -13.59 17.94
CA ASP A 80 -23.61 -13.00 18.18
C ASP A 80 -23.78 -11.64 17.47
N ASP A 81 -22.68 -10.95 17.17
CA ASP A 81 -22.64 -9.79 16.28
C ASP A 81 -22.32 -10.23 14.85
N ILE A 82 -23.36 -10.49 14.03
CA ILE A 82 -23.22 -10.93 12.64
C ILE A 82 -23.63 -9.83 11.67
N TYR A 83 -22.86 -9.65 10.60
CA TYR A 83 -23.14 -8.71 9.52
C TYR A 83 -23.05 -9.42 8.16
N ILE A 84 -23.91 -9.05 7.21
CA ILE A 84 -23.79 -9.44 5.80
C ILE A 84 -23.90 -8.20 4.92
N ASN A 85 -22.92 -7.97 4.04
CA ASN A 85 -22.85 -6.78 3.19
C ASN A 85 -23.07 -5.46 3.98
N GLY A 86 -22.49 -5.37 5.18
CA GLY A 86 -22.63 -4.23 6.10
C GLY A 86 -23.95 -4.18 6.89
N VAL A 87 -24.91 -5.07 6.63
CA VAL A 87 -26.20 -5.12 7.34
C VAL A 87 -26.12 -6.03 8.55
N SER A 88 -26.43 -5.49 9.74
CA SER A 88 -26.48 -6.27 11.00
C SER A 88 -27.65 -7.25 11.02
N ILE A 89 -27.37 -8.51 11.38
CA ILE A 89 -28.37 -9.56 11.56
C ILE A 89 -28.75 -9.67 13.03
N LYS A 90 -29.96 -9.22 13.35
CA LYS A 90 -30.47 -9.22 14.73
C LYS A 90 -30.72 -10.63 15.26
N ASP A 91 -30.48 -10.81 16.56
CA ASP A 91 -30.75 -12.01 17.35
C ASP A 91 -30.14 -13.30 16.77
N ALA A 92 -29.01 -13.20 16.05
CA ALA A 92 -28.39 -14.30 15.36
C ALA A 92 -27.22 -14.91 16.15
N GLN A 93 -26.95 -16.18 15.87
CA GLN A 93 -25.77 -16.88 16.35
C GLN A 93 -25.10 -17.57 15.17
N TYR A 94 -23.78 -17.48 15.07
CA TYR A 94 -22.99 -18.23 14.10
C TYR A 94 -21.80 -18.88 14.77
N THR A 95 -21.60 -20.17 14.51
CA THR A 95 -20.49 -20.95 15.07
C THR A 95 -19.47 -21.25 14.00
N LEU A 96 -18.22 -20.85 14.24
CA LEU A 96 -17.05 -21.21 13.44
C LEU A 96 -16.23 -22.26 14.17
N LEU A 97 -15.72 -23.24 13.44
CA LEU A 97 -14.84 -24.26 13.98
C LEU A 97 -13.48 -24.22 13.28
N LEU A 98 -12.40 -24.17 14.04
CA LEU A 98 -11.08 -24.52 13.52
C LEU A 98 -10.94 -26.04 13.68
N VAL A 99 -10.79 -26.73 12.55
CA VAL A 99 -10.67 -28.19 12.54
C VAL A 99 -9.39 -28.64 11.87
N ARG A 100 -8.88 -29.78 12.32
CA ARG A 100 -7.81 -30.53 11.66
C ARG A 100 -8.41 -31.76 11.00
N GLU A 101 -8.19 -31.91 9.70
CA GLU A 101 -8.70 -33.04 8.94
C GLU A 101 -7.73 -34.23 9.00
N HIS A 102 -8.25 -35.45 9.16
CA HIS A 102 -7.51 -36.72 9.25
C HIS A 102 -7.87 -37.69 8.12
N SER A 103 -8.46 -37.18 7.04
CA SER A 103 -8.80 -37.99 5.87
C SER A 103 -7.54 -38.41 5.12
N LYS A 104 -7.60 -39.56 4.42
CA LYS A 104 -6.45 -40.11 3.66
C LYS A 104 -5.88 -39.14 2.60
N SER A 105 -6.69 -38.23 2.09
CA SER A 105 -6.31 -37.29 1.03
C SER A 105 -5.85 -35.92 1.55
N HIS A 106 -6.20 -35.56 2.80
CA HIS A 106 -5.99 -34.21 3.36
C HIS A 106 -5.56 -34.24 4.83
N ASP A 107 -4.81 -35.27 5.26
CA ASP A 107 -4.36 -35.42 6.65
C ASP A 107 -3.59 -34.18 7.15
N ARG A 108 -3.88 -33.77 8.39
CA ARG A 108 -3.37 -32.60 9.12
C ARG A 108 -3.75 -31.23 8.59
N ARG A 109 -4.60 -31.15 7.56
CA ARG A 109 -5.05 -29.87 6.99
C ARG A 109 -5.86 -29.06 8.01
N LEU A 110 -5.48 -27.80 8.22
CA LEU A 110 -6.25 -26.86 9.04
C LEU A 110 -7.32 -26.17 8.20
N ILE A 111 -8.55 -26.22 8.68
CA ILE A 111 -9.74 -25.71 7.98
C ILE A 111 -10.57 -24.89 8.96
N ILE A 112 -10.96 -23.68 8.56
CA ILE A 112 -12.06 -22.96 9.21
C ILE A 112 -13.35 -23.45 8.57
N SER A 113 -14.18 -24.12 9.37
CA SER A 113 -15.45 -24.69 8.98
C SER A 113 -16.60 -23.79 9.40
N TYR A 114 -17.49 -23.50 8.46
CA TYR A 114 -18.65 -22.61 8.61
C TYR A 114 -19.93 -23.27 8.11
N ALA A 115 -20.01 -24.60 8.23
CA ALA A 115 -21.09 -25.39 7.66
C ALA A 115 -22.46 -25.09 8.28
N PRO A 116 -23.56 -25.16 7.50
CA PRO A 116 -24.91 -24.86 7.98
C PRO A 116 -25.41 -25.79 9.08
N TYR A 117 -24.93 -27.04 9.09
CA TYR A 117 -25.33 -28.05 10.06
C TYR A 117 -24.68 -27.89 11.43
N ILE A 118 -23.63 -27.09 11.56
CA ILE A 118 -22.96 -26.86 12.85
C ILE A 118 -23.98 -26.18 13.76
N SER A 119 -24.23 -26.76 14.93
CA SER A 119 -25.17 -26.24 15.90
C SER A 119 -24.53 -26.07 17.27
N PHE A 120 -24.79 -24.95 17.91
CA PHE A 120 -24.39 -24.70 19.30
C PHE A 120 -25.60 -24.22 20.09
N ASN A 121 -25.79 -24.75 21.31
CA ASN A 121 -27.01 -24.50 22.11
C ASN A 121 -28.32 -24.87 21.39
N GLY A 122 -28.27 -25.85 20.47
CA GLY A 122 -29.44 -26.25 19.67
C GLY A 122 -29.82 -25.26 18.55
N ILE A 123 -29.02 -24.21 18.32
CA ILE A 123 -29.20 -23.26 17.23
C ILE A 123 -28.22 -23.61 16.11
N PRO A 124 -28.69 -24.10 14.94
CA PRO A 124 -27.80 -24.38 13.80
C PRO A 124 -27.47 -23.11 13.03
N ASN A 125 -26.28 -23.07 12.42
CA ASN A 125 -25.84 -21.98 11.54
C ASN A 125 -26.86 -21.67 10.43
N GLN A 126 -27.61 -22.69 9.96
CA GLN A 126 -28.68 -22.52 8.98
C GLN A 126 -29.68 -21.40 9.35
N VAL A 127 -30.01 -21.23 10.63
CA VAL A 127 -30.95 -20.17 11.07
C VAL A 127 -30.39 -18.78 10.77
N CYS A 128 -29.09 -18.58 10.98
CA CYS A 128 -28.43 -17.32 10.65
C CYS A 128 -28.31 -17.14 9.13
N ILE A 129 -28.01 -18.21 8.39
CA ILE A 129 -27.94 -18.20 6.93
C ILE A 129 -29.28 -17.79 6.30
N ASP A 130 -30.40 -18.31 6.82
CA ASP A 130 -31.73 -17.95 6.34
C ASP A 130 -32.01 -16.45 6.55
N ARG A 131 -31.60 -15.89 7.70
CA ARG A 131 -31.73 -14.44 7.96
C ARG A 131 -30.80 -13.59 7.11
N MET A 132 -29.58 -14.07 6.85
CA MET A 132 -28.64 -13.43 5.94
C MET A 132 -29.21 -13.37 4.52
N GLN A 133 -29.85 -14.45 4.06
CA GLN A 133 -30.52 -14.53 2.76
C GLN A 133 -31.67 -13.51 2.65
N ASP A 134 -32.49 -13.38 3.70
CA ASP A 134 -33.55 -12.36 3.76
C ASP A 134 -32.96 -10.94 3.72
N ALA A 135 -31.87 -10.68 4.45
CA ALA A 135 -31.23 -9.37 4.54
C ALA A 135 -30.64 -8.87 3.21
N ILE A 136 -30.14 -9.78 2.36
CA ILE A 136 -29.65 -9.46 1.01
C ILE A 136 -30.76 -9.44 -0.05
N GLY A 137 -32.03 -9.56 0.35
CA GLY A 137 -33.18 -9.48 -0.56
C GLY A 137 -33.33 -10.67 -1.50
N CYS A 138 -32.85 -11.85 -1.11
CA CYS A 138 -32.90 -13.06 -1.92
C CYS A 138 -34.01 -14.00 -1.41
N LYS A 139 -34.91 -14.46 -2.28
CA LYS A 139 -35.98 -15.41 -1.91
C LYS A 139 -35.39 -16.77 -1.58
N GLN A 140 -36.13 -17.63 -0.87
CA GLN A 140 -35.68 -18.97 -0.48
C GLN A 140 -35.15 -19.83 -1.64
N GLU A 141 -35.70 -19.68 -2.85
CA GLU A 141 -35.25 -20.40 -4.06
C GLU A 141 -34.14 -19.68 -4.83
N GLY A 142 -33.82 -18.42 -4.49
CA GLY A 142 -32.82 -17.60 -5.16
C GLY A 142 -31.38 -18.08 -4.94
N CYS A 143 -30.54 -17.87 -5.94
CA CYS A 143 -29.13 -18.25 -5.97
C CYS A 143 -28.24 -17.11 -5.49
N TRP A 144 -27.36 -17.41 -4.53
CA TRP A 144 -26.38 -16.46 -3.98
C TRP A 144 -25.16 -17.20 -3.43
N PHE A 145 -24.06 -16.50 -3.24
CA PHE A 145 -22.83 -17.06 -2.67
C PHE A 145 -22.10 -16.04 -1.80
N VAL A 146 -21.26 -16.55 -0.89
CA VAL A 146 -20.36 -15.75 -0.06
C VAL A 146 -18.97 -15.83 -0.66
N TYR A 147 -18.29 -14.69 -0.77
CA TYR A 147 -16.93 -14.59 -1.32
C TYR A 147 -15.90 -14.13 -0.28
N GLU A 148 -16.35 -13.61 0.87
CA GLU A 148 -15.47 -13.23 1.97
C GLU A 148 -16.12 -13.46 3.33
N ILE A 149 -15.32 -13.92 4.29
CA ILE A 149 -15.67 -13.99 5.71
C ILE A 149 -14.55 -13.30 6.49
N SER A 150 -14.87 -12.34 7.35
CA SER A 150 -13.90 -11.61 8.16
C SER A 150 -14.39 -11.41 9.59
N ILE A 151 -13.46 -11.26 10.54
CA ILE A 151 -13.79 -10.88 11.91
C ILE A 151 -13.23 -9.48 12.15
N ARG A 152 -14.09 -8.53 12.52
CA ARG A 152 -13.74 -7.14 12.82
C ARG A 152 -13.93 -6.89 14.31
N ASN A 153 -13.15 -5.93 14.86
CA ASN A 153 -13.23 -5.56 16.28
C ASN A 153 -13.17 -6.78 17.23
N GLN A 154 -12.42 -7.81 16.82
CA GLN A 154 -12.23 -9.11 17.48
C GLN A 154 -13.49 -9.97 17.71
N SER A 155 -14.69 -9.43 17.48
CA SER A 155 -15.95 -10.04 17.93
C SER A 155 -17.08 -10.00 16.90
N GLU A 156 -16.98 -9.16 15.87
CA GLU A 156 -18.00 -9.03 14.84
C GLU A 156 -17.68 -9.94 13.66
N LEU A 157 -18.62 -10.79 13.27
CA LEU A 157 -18.47 -11.69 12.14
C LEU A 157 -19.14 -11.09 10.89
N HIS A 158 -18.34 -10.77 9.88
CA HIS A 158 -18.78 -10.13 8.65
C HIS A 158 -18.72 -11.11 7.47
N PHE A 159 -19.81 -11.19 6.71
CA PHE A 159 -19.92 -11.92 5.46
C PHE A 159 -20.07 -10.94 4.29
N LYS A 160 -19.35 -11.18 3.19
CA LYS A 160 -19.64 -10.53 1.91
C LYS A 160 -20.20 -11.52 0.91
N ALA A 161 -21.32 -11.16 0.29
CA ALA A 161 -22.12 -12.02 -0.53
C ALA A 161 -22.65 -11.33 -1.78
N VAL A 162 -22.85 -12.12 -2.83
CA VAL A 162 -23.44 -11.68 -4.09
C VAL A 162 -24.69 -12.51 -4.38
N VAL A 163 -25.78 -11.82 -4.73
CA VAL A 163 -27.00 -12.45 -5.25
C VAL A 163 -26.85 -12.64 -6.75
N VAL A 164 -26.78 -13.89 -7.18
CA VAL A 164 -26.69 -14.27 -8.61
C VAL A 164 -28.07 -14.18 -9.25
N ASN A 165 -29.10 -14.64 -8.53
CA ASN A 165 -30.49 -14.57 -8.95
C ASN A 165 -31.40 -14.52 -7.72
N ALA A 166 -32.10 -13.41 -7.50
CA ALA A 166 -32.89 -13.21 -6.29
C ALA A 166 -34.13 -14.12 -6.19
N ASP A 167 -34.64 -14.63 -7.32
CA ASP A 167 -35.95 -15.29 -7.37
C ASP A 167 -35.88 -16.79 -7.63
N LYS A 168 -34.82 -17.26 -8.31
CA LYS A 168 -34.75 -18.62 -8.87
C LYS A 168 -33.39 -19.28 -8.64
N PRO A 169 -33.34 -20.61 -8.63
CA PRO A 169 -32.08 -21.33 -8.57
C PRO A 169 -31.34 -21.19 -9.92
N MET A 170 -30.01 -21.24 -9.87
CA MET A 170 -29.18 -21.30 -11.06
C MET A 170 -28.91 -22.75 -11.45
N VAL A 171 -29.30 -23.13 -12.66
CA VAL A 171 -29.05 -24.46 -13.23
C VAL A 171 -28.15 -24.31 -14.45
N TYR A 172 -26.94 -24.84 -14.35
CA TYR A 172 -25.94 -24.80 -15.40
C TYR A 172 -25.99 -26.08 -16.23
N SER A 173 -25.70 -25.98 -17.53
CA SER A 173 -25.64 -27.12 -18.44
C SER A 173 -24.66 -28.18 -17.97
N GLY A 174 -24.90 -29.46 -18.29
CA GLY A 174 -23.98 -30.55 -17.92
C GLY A 174 -22.56 -30.42 -18.50
N SER A 175 -22.39 -29.63 -19.57
CA SER A 175 -21.10 -29.26 -20.16
C SER A 175 -20.34 -28.18 -19.38
N THR A 176 -21.00 -27.42 -18.51
CA THR A 176 -20.37 -26.37 -17.71
C THR A 176 -19.49 -26.98 -16.62
N THR A 177 -18.23 -26.57 -16.57
CA THR A 177 -17.29 -26.98 -15.51
C THR A 177 -17.46 -26.14 -14.26
N SER A 178 -17.08 -26.68 -13.09
CA SER A 178 -17.05 -25.91 -11.83
C SER A 178 -16.17 -24.65 -11.94
N LYS A 179 -15.11 -24.71 -12.74
CA LYS A 179 -14.22 -23.57 -13.01
C LYS A 179 -14.94 -22.47 -13.79
N GLN A 180 -15.61 -22.81 -14.90
CA GLN A 180 -16.38 -21.84 -15.69
C GLN A 180 -17.48 -21.15 -14.87
N ARG A 181 -18.18 -21.91 -14.02
CA ARG A 181 -19.16 -21.33 -13.09
C ARG A 181 -18.51 -20.41 -12.05
N SER A 182 -17.35 -20.81 -11.51
CA SER A 182 -16.60 -19.97 -10.57
C SER A 182 -16.15 -18.66 -11.22
N ASP A 183 -15.69 -18.72 -12.47
CA ASP A 183 -15.23 -17.53 -13.22
C ASP A 183 -16.40 -16.59 -13.56
N GLU A 184 -17.57 -17.13 -13.92
CA GLU A 184 -18.81 -16.35 -14.06
C GLU A 184 -19.17 -15.65 -12.73
N TRP A 185 -19.14 -16.36 -11.61
CA TRP A 185 -19.47 -15.78 -10.31
C TRP A 185 -18.44 -14.74 -9.84
N LYS A 186 -17.15 -14.91 -10.17
CA LYS A 186 -16.13 -13.89 -9.91
C LYS A 186 -16.46 -12.57 -10.59
N SER A 187 -16.98 -12.61 -11.82
CA SER A 187 -17.36 -11.41 -12.56
C SER A 187 -18.56 -10.67 -11.98
N LEU A 188 -19.32 -11.31 -11.08
CA LEU A 188 -20.45 -10.70 -10.38
C LEU A 188 -20.06 -10.04 -9.05
N ILE A 189 -18.81 -10.23 -8.60
CA ILE A 189 -18.30 -9.52 -7.43
C ILE A 189 -18.07 -8.06 -7.84
N PRO A 190 -18.64 -7.07 -7.15
CA PRO A 190 -18.48 -5.67 -7.50
C PRO A 190 -16.99 -5.30 -7.64
N GLU A 191 -16.58 -4.84 -8.82
CA GLU A 191 -15.27 -4.24 -9.03
C GLU A 191 -15.20 -2.94 -8.20
N GLY A 192 -14.54 -3.05 -7.04
CA GLY A 192 -14.54 -2.01 -6.00
C GLY A 192 -14.46 -2.58 -4.58
N GLU A 193 -14.84 -3.84 -4.36
CA GLU A 193 -14.80 -4.46 -3.02
C GLU A 193 -13.62 -5.42 -2.78
N LEU A 194 -12.67 -5.51 -3.74
CA LEU A 194 -11.40 -6.24 -3.60
C LEU A 194 -10.36 -5.51 -2.72
N HIS A 195 -10.69 -4.32 -2.24
CA HIS A 195 -9.98 -3.57 -1.21
C HIS A 195 -11.00 -2.87 -0.29
N GLU A 196 -11.73 -3.61 0.56
CA GLU A 196 -12.00 -3.02 1.89
C GLU A 196 -10.72 -3.16 2.71
N VAL A 197 -9.75 -2.31 2.38
CA VAL A 197 -9.08 -1.59 3.45
C VAL A 197 -10.24 -0.96 4.23
N SER A 198 -10.41 -1.31 5.50
CA SER A 198 -11.31 -0.56 6.39
C SER A 198 -11.19 0.90 6.01
N SER A 199 -12.29 1.59 5.68
CA SER A 199 -12.30 3.02 5.37
C SER A 199 -11.35 3.71 6.32
N THR A 200 -10.13 3.91 5.85
CA THR A 200 -9.05 4.48 6.61
C THR A 200 -9.33 5.91 6.29
N GLU A 201 -9.78 6.65 7.30
CA GLU A 201 -10.03 8.09 7.21
C GLU A 201 -8.68 8.80 6.98
N ILE A 202 -8.00 8.44 5.88
CA ILE A 202 -6.79 9.06 5.41
C ILE A 202 -7.25 10.35 4.76
N THR A 203 -6.83 11.46 5.35
CA THR A 203 -7.19 12.79 4.88
C THR A 203 -6.77 12.95 3.41
N GLU A 204 -7.66 13.45 2.54
CA GLU A 204 -7.37 13.59 1.11
C GLU A 204 -6.07 14.36 0.81
N SER A 205 -5.72 15.32 1.67
CA SER A 205 -4.51 16.13 1.54
C SER A 205 -3.20 15.33 1.64
N ILE A 206 -3.19 14.15 2.25
CA ILE A 206 -1.98 13.32 2.36
C ILE A 206 -1.81 12.35 1.19
N ILE A 207 -2.88 12.10 0.41
CA ILE A 207 -2.87 11.14 -0.69
C ILE A 207 -1.76 11.39 -1.71
N PRO A 208 -1.45 12.64 -2.12
CA PRO A 208 -0.35 12.89 -3.05
C PRO A 208 1.01 12.43 -2.50
N TYR A 209 1.23 12.59 -1.20
CA TYR A 209 2.46 12.19 -0.51
C TYR A 209 2.58 10.66 -0.44
N LEU A 210 1.50 9.99 -0.03
CA LEU A 210 1.48 8.52 0.05
C LEU A 210 1.66 7.90 -1.33
N THR A 211 0.97 8.44 -2.34
CA THR A 211 1.07 7.97 -3.72
C THR A 211 2.49 8.15 -4.27
N ALA A 212 3.13 9.29 -4.01
CA ALA A 212 4.49 9.56 -4.43
C ALA A 212 5.49 8.59 -3.79
N LEU A 213 5.42 8.38 -2.47
CA LEU A 213 6.30 7.45 -1.76
C LEU A 213 6.08 5.99 -2.17
N ARG A 214 4.82 5.60 -2.40
CA ARG A 214 4.46 4.26 -2.89
C ARG A 214 4.98 4.00 -4.30
N THR A 215 5.04 5.05 -5.13
CA THR A 215 5.56 5.00 -6.51
C THR A 215 7.08 4.97 -6.55
N LYS A 216 7.74 5.81 -5.74
CA LYS A 216 9.19 5.86 -5.63
C LYS A 216 9.56 6.21 -4.19
N PRO A 217 10.38 5.38 -3.51
CA PRO A 217 10.64 5.54 -2.07
C PRO A 217 11.64 6.68 -1.76
N PHE A 218 11.69 7.71 -2.58
CA PHE A 218 12.50 8.90 -2.38
C PHE A 218 11.72 10.15 -2.79
N MET A 219 11.47 11.03 -1.83
CA MET A 219 10.71 12.26 -2.00
C MET A 219 11.51 13.48 -1.51
N LEU A 220 11.35 14.62 -2.19
CA LEU A 220 11.79 15.93 -1.77
C LEU A 220 10.57 16.77 -1.39
N LEU A 221 10.58 17.32 -0.19
CA LEU A 221 9.61 18.31 0.27
C LEU A 221 10.28 19.68 0.26
N ALA A 222 9.82 20.57 -0.62
CA ALA A 222 10.35 21.92 -0.77
C ALA A 222 9.34 22.95 -0.28
N GLY A 223 9.81 24.06 0.26
CA GLY A 223 8.95 25.18 0.67
C GLY A 223 9.66 26.11 1.63
N ILE A 224 9.01 27.22 1.98
CA ILE A 224 9.56 28.20 2.92
C ILE A 224 9.75 27.60 4.32
N SER A 225 10.58 28.25 5.14
CA SER A 225 10.78 27.79 6.52
C SER A 225 9.48 27.86 7.33
N GLY A 226 9.26 26.86 8.20
CA GLY A 226 8.07 26.82 9.07
C GLY A 226 6.81 26.16 8.47
N THR A 227 6.84 25.66 7.23
CA THR A 227 5.68 24.99 6.58
C THR A 227 5.41 23.55 7.05
N GLY A 228 6.17 23.05 8.04
CA GLY A 228 5.93 21.72 8.61
C GLY A 228 6.47 20.55 7.80
N LYS A 229 7.38 20.76 6.85
CA LYS A 229 8.03 19.70 6.02
C LYS A 229 8.53 18.51 6.84
N SER A 230 9.30 18.75 7.90
CA SER A 230 9.85 17.68 8.73
C SER A 230 8.81 17.12 9.72
N ARG A 231 7.72 17.87 9.98
CA ARG A 231 6.57 17.41 10.79
C ARG A 231 5.72 16.41 10.03
N ILE A 232 5.36 16.68 8.77
CA ILE A 232 4.50 15.78 7.99
C ILE A 232 5.13 14.39 7.81
N VAL A 233 6.45 14.28 7.65
CA VAL A 233 7.15 12.98 7.59
C VAL A 233 7.01 12.20 8.90
N ARG A 234 7.12 12.89 10.04
CA ARG A 234 6.93 12.28 11.35
C ARG A 234 5.47 11.84 11.56
N GLU A 235 4.51 12.66 11.15
CA GLU A 235 3.10 12.31 11.27
C GLU A 235 2.73 11.11 10.38
N MET A 236 3.31 10.98 9.17
CA MET A 236 3.15 9.76 8.35
C MET A 236 3.69 8.51 9.06
N ALA A 237 4.84 8.62 9.74
CA ALA A 237 5.39 7.51 10.52
C ALA A 237 4.47 7.14 11.71
N LYS A 238 3.92 8.13 12.41
CA LYS A 238 2.94 7.90 13.49
C LYS A 238 1.64 7.28 12.97
N ALA A 239 1.19 7.66 11.78
CA ALA A 239 -0.01 7.15 11.13
C ALA A 239 0.08 5.67 10.74
N CYS A 240 1.28 5.07 10.81
CA CYS A 240 1.44 3.63 10.62
C CYS A 240 0.96 2.80 11.83
N TRP A 241 0.67 3.44 12.96
CA TRP A 241 0.29 2.80 14.22
C TRP A 241 -1.17 3.10 14.56
N LYS A 242 -1.89 2.11 15.10
CA LYS A 242 -3.27 2.25 15.57
C LYS A 242 -3.31 2.77 16.99
N GLU A 243 -4.43 3.37 17.38
CA GLU A 243 -4.67 3.69 18.78
C GLU A 243 -4.55 2.43 19.64
N GLY A 244 -3.73 2.51 20.69
CA GLY A 244 -3.39 1.36 21.56
C GLY A 244 -2.05 0.69 21.24
N ASP A 245 -1.47 0.92 20.07
CA ASP A 245 -0.09 0.49 19.78
C ASP A 245 0.90 1.26 20.64
N GLU A 246 2.01 0.62 21.04
CA GLU A 246 3.03 1.26 21.88
C GLU A 246 3.63 2.52 21.22
N GLU A 247 3.72 2.52 19.89
CA GLU A 247 4.29 3.61 19.10
C GLU A 247 3.29 4.74 18.80
N TYR A 248 2.00 4.51 19.04
CA TYR A 248 0.95 5.49 18.77
C TYR A 248 1.15 6.75 19.61
N GLY A 249 1.13 7.91 18.96
CA GLY A 249 1.30 9.21 19.62
C GLY A 249 2.71 9.51 20.15
N LYS A 250 3.69 8.60 20.03
CA LYS A 250 5.08 8.90 20.41
C LYS A 250 5.65 10.00 19.52
N ASN A 251 6.36 10.96 20.12
CA ASN A 251 7.04 12.03 19.36
C ASN A 251 8.16 11.51 18.46
N ASN A 252 8.76 10.36 18.79
CA ASN A 252 9.79 9.73 18.01
C ASN A 252 9.52 8.22 17.93
N PRO A 253 8.58 7.79 17.07
CA PRO A 253 8.25 6.39 16.92
C PRO A 253 9.43 5.64 16.29
N ARG A 254 9.56 4.34 16.56
CA ARG A 254 10.72 3.52 16.13
C ARG A 254 10.90 3.45 14.61
N ASN A 255 9.83 3.68 13.86
CA ASN A 255 9.83 3.69 12.40
C ASN A 255 10.12 5.07 11.79
N PHE A 256 10.62 6.02 12.58
CA PHE A 256 11.03 7.35 12.13
C PHE A 256 12.48 7.65 12.54
N CYS A 257 13.28 8.16 11.60
CA CYS A 257 14.63 8.64 11.87
C CYS A 257 14.84 10.00 11.22
N MET A 258 15.20 10.99 12.03
CA MET A 258 15.61 12.31 11.56
C MET A 258 17.13 12.41 11.51
N VAL A 259 17.68 12.81 10.37
CA VAL A 259 19.11 13.09 10.18
C VAL A 259 19.27 14.50 9.64
N GLN A 260 19.95 15.36 10.42
CA GLN A 260 20.22 16.73 10.00
C GLN A 260 21.48 16.78 9.14
N VAL A 261 21.34 17.20 7.89
CA VAL A 261 22.48 17.38 6.99
C VAL A 261 23.33 18.56 7.46
N LYS A 262 24.66 18.45 7.30
CA LYS A 262 25.60 19.52 7.65
C LYS A 262 26.37 19.98 6.41
N PRO A 263 26.74 21.27 6.31
CA PRO A 263 27.41 21.82 5.13
C PRO A 263 28.77 21.19 4.79
N ASN A 264 29.43 20.55 5.77
CA ASN A 264 30.73 19.91 5.61
C ASN A 264 30.65 18.46 5.10
N TRP A 265 29.47 17.98 4.71
CA TRP A 265 29.29 16.65 4.16
C TRP A 265 29.76 16.63 2.70
N HIS A 266 30.78 15.81 2.43
CA HIS A 266 31.43 15.70 1.11
C HIS A 266 31.54 14.26 0.62
N ASP A 267 31.15 13.29 1.44
CA ASP A 267 31.09 11.87 1.12
C ASP A 267 30.01 11.19 1.97
N SER A 268 29.83 9.88 1.78
CA SER A 268 28.78 9.09 2.41
C SER A 268 29.08 8.65 3.84
N THR A 269 30.22 9.05 4.41
CA THR A 269 30.69 8.59 5.73
C THR A 269 29.67 8.85 6.84
N GLU A 270 29.01 10.00 6.81
CA GLU A 270 28.06 10.42 7.85
C GLU A 270 26.74 9.62 7.83
N LEU A 271 26.41 8.99 6.70
CA LEU A 271 25.23 8.12 6.57
C LEU A 271 25.61 6.65 6.68
N MET A 272 26.61 6.23 5.90
CA MET A 272 27.02 4.83 5.79
C MET A 272 27.89 4.42 6.98
N GLY A 273 28.80 5.29 7.42
CA GLY A 273 29.76 5.00 8.48
C GLY A 273 31.19 4.87 7.94
N TYR A 274 32.09 4.42 8.82
CA TYR A 274 33.52 4.32 8.51
C TYR A 274 34.16 3.13 9.23
N VAL A 275 35.33 2.71 8.74
CA VAL A 275 36.18 1.73 9.41
C VAL A 275 37.15 2.45 10.33
N THR A 276 37.15 2.09 11.62
CA THR A 276 38.15 2.52 12.60
C THR A 276 39.17 1.41 12.86
N ARG A 277 40.36 1.78 13.32
CA ARG A 277 41.43 0.84 13.74
C ARG A 277 41.94 1.12 15.15
N ILE A 278 41.21 1.92 15.93
CA ILE A 278 41.62 2.36 17.27
C ILE A 278 41.82 1.17 18.23
N SER A 279 41.02 0.11 18.07
CA SER A 279 41.10 -1.13 18.86
C SER A 279 42.23 -2.08 18.44
N GLY A 280 43.01 -1.74 17.40
CA GLY A 280 44.06 -2.60 16.83
C GLY A 280 43.55 -3.58 15.77
N THR A 281 42.24 -3.78 15.65
CA THR A 281 41.58 -4.51 14.55
C THR A 281 40.68 -3.56 13.75
N PRO A 282 40.52 -3.75 12.43
CA PRO A 282 39.53 -3.01 11.67
C PRO A 282 38.11 -3.27 12.21
N GLU A 283 37.40 -2.22 12.57
CA GLU A 283 36.00 -2.29 13.01
C GLU A 283 35.15 -1.31 12.19
N TYR A 284 34.05 -1.78 11.61
CA TYR A 284 33.09 -0.89 10.95
C TYR A 284 32.13 -0.25 11.97
N ILE A 285 32.06 1.08 11.95
CA ILE A 285 31.11 1.87 12.73
C ILE A 285 29.97 2.30 11.80
N PRO A 286 28.81 1.63 11.83
CA PRO A 286 27.72 1.99 10.93
C PRO A 286 27.13 3.35 11.29
N GLY A 287 26.83 4.15 10.28
CA GLY A 287 26.14 5.41 10.42
C GLY A 287 24.64 5.24 10.69
N PRO A 288 23.91 6.34 10.93
CA PRO A 288 22.49 6.34 11.23
C PRO A 288 21.65 5.70 10.11
N PHE A 289 22.02 5.90 8.83
CA PHE A 289 21.30 5.32 7.70
C PHE A 289 21.34 3.78 7.75
N LEU A 290 22.52 3.16 7.90
CA LEU A 290 22.62 1.69 7.89
C LEU A 290 21.94 1.06 9.10
N ARG A 291 22.04 1.68 10.28
CA ARG A 291 21.36 1.18 11.49
C ARG A 291 19.85 1.20 11.31
N PHE A 292 19.33 2.27 10.74
CA PHE A 292 17.91 2.42 10.50
C PHE A 292 17.42 1.48 9.38
N LEU A 293 18.19 1.35 8.28
CA LEU A 293 17.93 0.37 7.23
C LEU A 293 17.87 -1.06 7.78
N ALA A 294 18.79 -1.43 8.67
CA ALA A 294 18.81 -2.75 9.29
C ALA A 294 17.54 -3.05 10.11
N ALA A 295 16.93 -2.04 10.75
CA ALA A 295 15.66 -2.21 11.46
C ALA A 295 14.50 -2.55 10.49
N THR A 296 14.50 -1.96 9.30
CA THR A 296 13.46 -2.20 8.28
C THR A 296 13.42 -3.66 7.80
N ILE A 297 14.59 -4.29 7.70
CA ILE A 297 14.74 -5.70 7.32
C ILE A 297 14.15 -6.62 8.40
N LYS A 298 14.21 -6.21 9.67
CA LYS A 298 13.66 -6.98 10.80
C LYS A 298 12.14 -6.94 10.84
N GLU A 299 11.53 -5.82 10.44
CA GLU A 299 10.08 -5.56 10.49
C GLU A 299 9.51 -5.20 9.09
N PRO A 300 9.45 -6.16 8.14
CA PRO A 300 9.12 -5.89 6.74
C PRO A 300 7.69 -5.36 6.50
N SER A 301 6.78 -5.54 7.47
CA SER A 301 5.40 -5.07 7.40
C SER A 301 5.21 -3.63 7.90
N VAL A 302 6.21 -3.04 8.55
CA VAL A 302 6.14 -1.70 9.14
C VAL A 302 6.82 -0.72 8.19
N PRO A 303 6.15 0.36 7.73
CA PRO A 303 6.81 1.43 6.95
C PRO A 303 7.79 2.24 7.79
N TYR A 304 9.02 2.42 7.31
CA TYR A 304 10.08 3.21 7.94
C TYR A 304 10.40 4.46 7.13
N PHE A 305 10.49 5.60 7.81
CA PHE A 305 10.72 6.91 7.21
C PHE A 305 12.03 7.51 7.70
N LEU A 306 12.98 7.67 6.79
CA LEU A 306 14.19 8.44 7.01
C LEU A 306 13.97 9.87 6.50
N CYS A 307 14.00 10.84 7.41
CA CYS A 307 13.90 12.26 7.09
C CYS A 307 15.30 12.88 7.09
N LEU A 308 15.79 13.29 5.91
CA LEU A 308 17.01 14.07 5.73
C LEU A 308 16.65 15.55 5.80
N ASP A 309 16.89 16.17 6.96
CA ASP A 309 16.52 17.56 7.20
C ASP A 309 17.52 18.51 6.57
N GLU A 310 17.02 19.56 5.91
CA GLU A 310 17.82 20.57 5.21
C GLU A 310 18.79 19.93 4.19
N MET A 311 18.24 19.04 3.37
CA MET A 311 18.98 18.16 2.46
C MET A 311 19.88 18.94 1.49
N ASN A 312 19.51 20.17 1.14
CA ASN A 312 20.26 21.04 0.22
C ASN A 312 21.41 21.82 0.87
N LEU A 313 21.73 21.60 2.15
CA LEU A 313 22.88 22.24 2.81
C LEU A 313 24.23 21.72 2.31
N ALA A 314 24.27 20.53 1.72
CA ALA A 314 25.46 19.93 1.13
C ALA A 314 25.15 19.32 -0.25
N PRO A 315 26.15 19.09 -1.12
CA PRO A 315 25.94 18.47 -2.43
C PRO A 315 25.38 17.05 -2.30
N VAL A 316 24.08 16.90 -2.54
CA VAL A 316 23.34 15.63 -2.31
C VAL A 316 23.92 14.46 -3.07
N GLU A 317 24.35 14.66 -4.31
CA GLU A 317 24.95 13.59 -5.10
C GLU A 317 26.27 13.04 -4.55
N GLN A 318 26.92 13.73 -3.60
CA GLN A 318 28.17 13.29 -2.99
C GLN A 318 27.89 12.42 -1.76
N TYR A 319 27.18 12.96 -0.76
CA TYR A 319 26.98 12.25 0.50
C TYR A 319 25.88 11.17 0.42
N PHE A 320 25.01 11.23 -0.58
CA PHE A 320 23.91 10.28 -0.78
C PHE A 320 24.11 9.37 -2.01
N ALA A 321 25.35 9.29 -2.50
CA ALA A 321 25.68 8.64 -3.77
C ALA A 321 25.28 7.16 -3.85
N GLU A 322 25.53 6.37 -2.80
CA GLU A 322 25.25 4.93 -2.74
C GLU A 322 23.76 4.66 -2.82
N TYR A 323 22.96 5.40 -2.05
CA TYR A 323 21.50 5.28 -2.10
C TYR A 323 20.95 5.62 -3.49
N LEU A 324 21.38 6.76 -4.06
CA LEU A 324 20.99 7.17 -5.41
C LEU A 324 21.40 6.15 -6.46
N SER A 325 22.50 5.42 -6.26
CA SER A 325 22.91 4.36 -7.18
C SER A 325 22.02 3.12 -7.02
N VAL A 326 21.77 2.68 -5.79
CA VAL A 326 21.13 1.40 -5.49
C VAL A 326 19.61 1.43 -5.66
N ILE A 327 18.95 2.58 -5.45
CA ILE A 327 17.52 2.72 -5.70
C ILE A 327 17.13 2.43 -7.17
N GLU A 328 18.07 2.56 -8.11
CA GLU A 328 17.85 2.30 -9.53
C GLU A 328 17.85 0.81 -9.90
N SER A 329 18.34 -0.07 -9.03
CA SER A 329 18.28 -1.52 -9.23
C SER A 329 17.10 -2.19 -8.53
N ARG A 330 16.11 -1.40 -8.11
CA ARG A 330 14.84 -1.92 -7.58
C ARG A 330 14.21 -2.86 -8.60
N LYS A 331 13.85 -4.06 -8.15
CA LYS A 331 13.22 -5.07 -8.98
C LYS A 331 12.20 -5.88 -8.19
N LEU A 332 11.09 -6.22 -8.84
CA LEU A 332 10.13 -7.19 -8.34
C LEU A 332 10.67 -8.62 -8.49
N ASN A 333 10.77 -9.33 -7.38
CA ASN A 333 11.20 -10.73 -7.33
C ASN A 333 10.01 -11.65 -7.58
N SER A 334 10.30 -12.92 -7.93
CA SER A 334 9.27 -13.93 -8.19
C SER A 334 8.41 -14.29 -6.99
N ASP A 335 8.87 -13.98 -5.77
CA ASP A 335 8.13 -14.16 -4.52
C ASP A 335 7.24 -12.96 -4.17
N GLY A 336 7.18 -11.93 -5.04
CA GLY A 336 6.40 -10.72 -4.84
C GLY A 336 7.10 -9.64 -3.99
N THR A 337 8.33 -9.87 -3.54
CA THR A 337 9.10 -8.86 -2.79
C THR A 337 9.82 -7.91 -3.73
N ILE A 338 9.99 -6.64 -3.32
CA ILE A 338 10.85 -5.69 -4.02
C ILE A 338 12.11 -5.45 -3.22
N THR A 339 13.26 -5.69 -3.86
CA THR A 339 14.58 -5.43 -3.31
C THR A 339 15.47 -4.73 -4.34
N THR A 340 16.65 -4.29 -3.90
CA THR A 340 17.69 -3.66 -4.73
C THR A 340 18.96 -4.51 -4.71
N ASP A 341 19.97 -4.08 -5.45
CA ASP A 341 21.34 -4.49 -5.15
C ASP A 341 21.71 -4.14 -3.69
N PRO A 342 22.71 -4.82 -3.10
CA PRO A 342 23.17 -4.50 -1.75
C PRO A 342 23.77 -3.08 -1.67
N ILE A 343 23.38 -2.32 -0.63
CA ILE A 343 23.92 -0.98 -0.33
C ILE A 343 25.41 -1.02 0.01
N ILE A 344 25.83 -2.10 0.69
CA ILE A 344 27.22 -2.47 0.89
C ILE A 344 27.43 -3.78 0.16
N LYS A 345 28.44 -3.80 -0.71
CA LYS A 345 28.81 -4.98 -1.49
C LYS A 345 29.15 -6.13 -0.53
N PRO A 346 28.55 -7.31 -0.70
CA PRO A 346 28.92 -8.47 0.09
C PRO A 346 30.35 -8.87 -0.21
N GLU A 347 31.16 -8.98 0.84
CA GLU A 347 32.54 -9.45 0.78
C GLU A 347 32.74 -10.55 1.82
N ASP A 348 33.52 -11.58 1.48
CA ASP A 348 33.86 -12.65 2.44
C ASP A 348 35.04 -12.20 3.33
N THR A 349 34.80 -11.14 4.10
CA THR A 349 35.76 -10.53 5.03
C THR A 349 35.19 -10.53 6.44
N GLN A 350 36.05 -10.66 7.45
CA GLN A 350 35.61 -10.64 8.85
C GLN A 350 34.90 -9.32 9.17
N GLU A 351 35.38 -8.21 8.62
CA GLU A 351 34.79 -6.88 8.80
C GLU A 351 33.34 -6.80 8.29
N TYR A 352 33.05 -7.40 7.14
CA TYR A 352 31.69 -7.45 6.60
C TYR A 352 30.80 -8.35 7.46
N HIS A 353 31.26 -9.54 7.83
CA HIS A 353 30.50 -10.44 8.71
C HIS A 353 30.20 -9.81 10.06
N ASP A 354 31.17 -9.12 10.66
CA ASP A 354 31.00 -8.37 11.92
C ASP A 354 30.00 -7.24 11.78
N LEU A 355 30.03 -6.49 10.66
CA LEU A 355 29.06 -5.43 10.37
C LEU A 355 27.64 -5.99 10.26
N ILE A 356 27.45 -7.07 9.50
CA ILE A 356 26.14 -7.71 9.33
C ILE A 356 25.65 -8.27 10.66
N GLY A 357 26.50 -8.96 11.42
CA GLY A 357 26.16 -9.45 12.76
C GLY A 357 25.78 -8.32 13.72
N LYS A 358 26.49 -7.18 13.67
CA LYS A 358 26.20 -5.99 14.50
C LYS A 358 24.87 -5.33 14.12
N LEU A 359 24.48 -5.36 12.85
CA LEU A 359 23.25 -4.73 12.35
C LEU A 359 22.03 -5.64 12.47
N LEU A 360 22.14 -6.88 12.00
CA LEU A 360 21.02 -7.82 11.90
C LEU A 360 20.91 -8.75 13.11
N GLY A 361 22.01 -9.02 13.82
CA GLY A 361 22.06 -9.99 14.91
C GLY A 361 22.11 -11.44 14.42
N ASP A 362 22.02 -12.39 15.34
CA ASP A 362 22.16 -13.83 15.08
C ASP A 362 20.82 -14.55 14.79
N GLU A 363 19.79 -13.84 14.37
CA GLU A 363 18.50 -14.45 14.04
C GLU A 363 18.64 -15.39 12.82
N GLU A 364 18.27 -16.67 12.97
CA GLU A 364 18.36 -17.67 11.89
C GLU A 364 17.71 -17.21 10.59
N ARG A 365 16.55 -16.53 10.66
CA ARG A 365 15.85 -16.00 9.48
C ARG A 365 16.63 -14.92 8.72
N LEU A 366 17.62 -14.28 9.35
CA LEU A 366 18.43 -13.20 8.80
C LEU A 366 19.82 -13.66 8.35
N LYS A 367 20.15 -14.95 8.53
CA LYS A 367 21.43 -15.49 8.09
C LYS A 367 21.54 -15.45 6.57
N GLY A 368 22.64 -14.89 6.08
CA GLY A 368 22.88 -14.71 4.65
C GLY A 368 22.12 -13.53 4.04
N THR A 369 21.39 -12.74 4.84
CA THR A 369 20.70 -11.55 4.36
C THR A 369 21.71 -10.46 3.99
N THR A 370 21.61 -9.96 2.77
CA THR A 370 22.36 -8.79 2.30
C THR A 370 21.62 -7.50 2.65
N LEU A 371 22.35 -6.41 2.90
CA LEU A 371 21.76 -5.10 3.17
C LEU A 371 21.21 -4.46 1.89
N THR A 372 20.03 -4.88 1.45
CA THR A 372 19.30 -4.27 0.33
C THR A 372 18.34 -3.19 0.84
N ILE A 373 17.82 -2.34 -0.04
CA ILE A 373 16.73 -1.42 0.29
C ILE A 373 15.40 -2.17 0.15
N PRO A 374 14.67 -2.45 1.25
CA PRO A 374 13.38 -3.15 1.18
C PRO A 374 12.24 -2.20 0.77
N GLN A 375 11.10 -2.79 0.43
CA GLN A 375 9.89 -2.07 -0.01
C GLN A 375 9.23 -1.19 1.06
N ASN A 376 9.51 -1.44 2.33
CA ASN A 376 8.97 -0.68 3.46
C ASN A 376 9.87 0.49 3.90
N PHE A 377 10.94 0.79 3.17
CA PHE A 377 11.85 1.89 3.52
C PHE A 377 11.67 3.10 2.60
N PHE A 378 11.40 4.25 3.20
CA PHE A 378 11.12 5.52 2.52
C PHE A 378 12.10 6.60 2.97
N VAL A 379 12.63 7.36 2.02
CA VAL A 379 13.49 8.52 2.29
C VAL A 379 12.77 9.81 1.89
N VAL A 380 12.75 10.78 2.78
CA VAL A 380 12.21 12.12 2.52
C VAL A 380 13.29 13.16 2.82
N GLY A 381 13.65 13.97 1.83
CA GLY A 381 14.52 15.14 2.02
C GLY A 381 13.70 16.41 2.19
N THR A 382 13.92 17.17 3.25
CA THR A 382 13.31 18.51 3.39
C THR A 382 14.25 19.56 2.82
N VAL A 383 13.69 20.55 2.13
CA VAL A 383 14.43 21.57 1.40
C VAL A 383 13.88 22.93 1.78
N ASN A 384 14.75 23.82 2.25
CA ASN A 384 14.40 25.21 2.43
C ASN A 384 14.70 26.02 1.15
N MET A 385 13.67 26.71 0.65
CA MET A 385 13.70 27.46 -0.61
C MET A 385 14.22 28.90 -0.41
N ASP A 386 14.11 29.44 0.80
CA ASP A 386 14.47 30.84 1.08
C ASP A 386 15.99 31.09 1.13
N GLU A 387 16.78 30.03 1.34
CA GLU A 387 18.23 30.10 1.58
C GLU A 387 19.06 29.17 0.67
N THR A 388 18.53 28.70 -0.46
CA THR A 388 19.11 27.57 -1.23
C THR A 388 20.63 27.70 -1.42
N THR A 389 21.39 26.84 -0.73
CA THR A 389 22.86 26.89 -0.72
C THR A 389 23.46 26.09 -1.89
N PHE A 390 22.84 24.95 -2.25
CA PHE A 390 23.18 24.15 -3.44
C PHE A 390 21.92 23.77 -4.22
N SER A 391 21.96 23.95 -5.54
CA SER A 391 20.90 23.47 -6.43
C SER A 391 20.96 21.94 -6.57
N PHE A 392 19.79 21.32 -6.77
CA PHE A 392 19.75 19.87 -7.02
C PHE A 392 20.23 19.54 -8.42
N SER A 393 21.17 18.60 -8.51
CA SER A 393 21.56 18.05 -9.79
C SER A 393 20.42 17.22 -10.40
N ARG A 394 20.36 17.14 -11.74
CA ARG A 394 19.41 16.27 -12.46
C ARG A 394 19.46 14.82 -11.98
N LYS A 395 20.64 14.35 -11.55
CA LYS A 395 20.84 13.00 -11.01
C LYS A 395 19.93 12.75 -9.79
N VAL A 396 19.75 13.74 -8.93
CA VAL A 396 18.91 13.68 -7.74
C VAL A 396 17.43 13.80 -8.13
N LEU A 397 17.09 14.79 -8.96
CA LEU A 397 15.69 15.04 -9.38
C LEU A 397 15.09 13.88 -10.19
N ASP A 398 15.89 13.22 -11.03
CA ASP A 398 15.46 12.01 -11.73
C ASP A 398 15.11 10.86 -10.75
N ARG A 399 15.70 10.87 -9.56
CA ARG A 399 15.55 9.83 -8.53
C ARG A 399 14.51 10.15 -7.47
N ALA A 400 14.01 11.37 -7.40
CA ALA A 400 13.04 11.78 -6.40
C ALA A 400 11.66 12.13 -7.00
N MET A 401 10.65 12.08 -6.15
CA MET A 401 9.37 12.78 -6.33
C MET A 401 9.46 14.13 -5.61
N THR A 402 9.14 15.24 -6.25
CA THR A 402 9.26 16.58 -5.64
C THR A 402 7.90 17.17 -5.36
N ILE A 403 7.58 17.45 -4.10
CA ILE A 403 6.36 18.14 -3.70
C ILE A 403 6.73 19.49 -3.08
N GLU A 404 6.06 20.54 -3.55
CA GLU A 404 6.18 21.89 -3.02
C GLU A 404 5.07 22.19 -2.01
N MET A 405 5.45 22.61 -0.81
CA MET A 405 4.58 22.94 0.32
C MET A 405 4.56 24.46 0.53
N ASN A 406 3.86 25.17 -0.37
CA ASN A 406 3.77 26.64 -0.33
C ASN A 406 2.50 27.17 0.32
N GLU A 407 1.45 26.35 0.42
CA GLU A 407 0.21 26.77 1.05
C GLU A 407 0.37 26.80 2.57
N VAL A 408 0.21 27.99 3.15
CA VAL A 408 0.27 28.21 4.59
C VAL A 408 -1.14 28.46 5.12
N ASP A 409 -1.67 27.50 5.86
CA ASP A 409 -2.88 27.69 6.65
C ASP A 409 -2.50 28.17 8.06
N LEU A 410 -2.66 29.48 8.30
CA LEU A 410 -2.40 30.10 9.61
C LEU A 410 -3.42 29.71 10.69
N HIS A 411 -4.57 29.15 10.29
CA HIS A 411 -5.58 28.64 11.22
C HIS A 411 -5.41 27.14 11.49
N GLY A 412 -4.70 26.44 10.62
CA GLY A 412 -4.38 25.02 10.72
C GLY A 412 -3.61 24.69 12.01
N GLY A 413 -4.00 23.58 12.66
CA GLY A 413 -3.33 23.07 13.87
C GLY A 413 -3.57 23.88 15.15
N LEU A 414 -4.46 24.89 15.14
CA LEU A 414 -4.83 25.66 16.35
C LEU A 414 -5.95 24.98 17.18
N ALA A 415 -6.73 24.09 16.58
CA ALA A 415 -7.73 23.30 17.29
C ALA A 415 -7.06 22.24 18.16
N LYS A 416 -7.56 22.01 19.38
CA LYS A 416 -7.18 20.84 20.17
C LYS A 416 -7.66 19.60 19.43
N MET A 417 -6.74 18.70 19.11
CA MET A 417 -7.04 17.48 18.39
C MET A 417 -6.98 16.28 19.32
N ASP A 418 -7.98 15.42 19.19
CA ASP A 418 -8.04 14.10 19.77
C ASP A 418 -7.71 13.09 18.64
N GLY A 419 -6.42 12.86 18.35
CA GLY A 419 -5.98 11.86 17.35
C GLY A 419 -4.90 12.30 16.36
N ASN A 420 -4.64 11.47 15.33
CA ASN A 420 -3.67 11.71 14.27
C ASN A 420 -4.32 12.42 13.06
N GLU A 421 -3.79 13.58 12.66
CA GLU A 421 -4.27 14.43 11.53
C GLU A 421 -4.34 13.69 10.18
N ILE A 422 -3.53 12.66 10.01
CA ILE A 422 -3.39 11.91 8.75
C ILE A 422 -4.34 10.71 8.67
N GLY A 423 -4.94 10.30 9.80
CA GLY A 423 -5.63 9.01 9.90
C GLY A 423 -4.67 7.83 10.03
N TYR A 424 -5.19 6.61 9.89
CA TYR A 424 -4.39 5.39 9.94
C TYR A 424 -3.96 4.95 8.53
N ILE A 425 -2.66 4.85 8.28
CA ILE A 425 -2.08 4.38 7.01
C ILE A 425 -1.81 2.86 7.08
N GLY A 426 -1.35 2.36 8.22
CA GLY A 426 -0.85 0.98 8.35
C GLY A 426 0.26 0.68 7.32
N ASN A 427 0.14 -0.43 6.59
CA ASN A 427 1.09 -0.86 5.58
C ASN A 427 0.69 -0.48 4.14
N SER A 428 -0.39 0.29 3.95
CA SER A 428 -0.94 0.64 2.63
C SER A 428 0.01 1.42 1.72
N ILE A 429 0.99 2.13 2.31
CA ILE A 429 2.03 2.87 1.59
C ILE A 429 3.07 1.97 0.92
N ILE A 430 3.15 0.70 1.30
CA ILE A 430 4.12 -0.24 0.70
C ILE A 430 3.71 -0.54 -0.74
N GLY A 431 4.58 -0.19 -1.68
CA GLY A 431 4.37 -0.44 -3.11
C GLY A 431 4.54 -1.91 -3.47
N THR A 432 3.79 -2.35 -4.47
CA THR A 432 3.80 -3.75 -4.99
C THR A 432 4.40 -3.86 -6.38
N ALA A 433 4.87 -2.75 -6.96
CA ALA A 433 5.50 -2.69 -8.27
C ALA A 433 6.84 -1.93 -8.20
N ALA A 434 7.79 -2.32 -9.05
CA ALA A 434 9.09 -1.65 -9.19
C ALA A 434 9.24 -0.94 -10.54
N GLU A 435 8.60 -1.46 -11.59
CA GLU A 435 8.63 -0.93 -12.94
C GLU A 435 7.24 -0.81 -13.56
N GLY A 436 7.13 0.00 -14.62
CA GLY A 436 5.85 0.19 -15.33
C GLY A 436 5.30 -1.10 -15.96
N CYS A 437 6.17 -2.04 -16.36
CA CYS A 437 5.73 -3.33 -16.89
C CYS A 437 5.04 -4.21 -15.85
N ASP A 438 5.31 -4.00 -14.56
CA ASP A 438 4.71 -4.79 -13.48
C ASP A 438 3.21 -4.49 -13.31
N ILE A 439 2.74 -3.35 -13.83
CA ILE A 439 1.35 -2.89 -13.69
C ILE A 439 0.62 -2.67 -15.01
N TYR A 440 1.33 -2.68 -16.14
CA TYR A 440 0.79 -2.21 -17.42
C TYR A 440 -0.37 -3.06 -17.94
N GLU A 441 -0.20 -4.39 -18.01
CA GLU A 441 -1.22 -5.27 -18.60
C GLU A 441 -2.54 -5.26 -17.80
N ASP A 442 -2.45 -5.20 -16.47
CA ASP A 442 -3.61 -5.18 -15.58
C ASP A 442 -4.31 -3.81 -15.54
N ASN A 443 -3.67 -2.74 -16.03
CA ASN A 443 -4.17 -1.37 -15.97
C ASN A 443 -4.07 -0.65 -17.32
N ARG A 444 -4.24 -1.39 -18.42
CA ARG A 444 -3.92 -0.91 -19.78
C ARG A 444 -4.68 0.38 -20.15
N GLU A 445 -5.98 0.47 -19.86
CA GLU A 445 -6.79 1.65 -20.20
C GLU A 445 -6.23 2.94 -19.57
N LEU A 446 -6.01 2.92 -18.25
CA LEU A 446 -5.43 4.05 -17.53
C LEU A 446 -4.00 4.34 -18.01
N CYS A 447 -3.19 3.30 -18.21
CA CYS A 447 -1.81 3.46 -18.66
C CYS A 447 -1.74 4.08 -20.06
N ASP A 448 -2.59 3.67 -20.99
CA ASP A 448 -2.60 4.20 -22.36
C ASP A 448 -3.05 5.67 -22.39
N GLN A 449 -3.98 6.08 -21.52
CA GLN A 449 -4.35 7.50 -21.36
C GLN A 449 -3.15 8.34 -20.86
N VAL A 450 -2.41 7.84 -19.88
CA VAL A 450 -1.20 8.49 -19.36
C VAL A 450 -0.10 8.54 -20.43
N LEU A 451 0.08 7.48 -21.22
CA LEU A 451 1.04 7.45 -22.32
C LEU A 451 0.71 8.47 -23.40
N ALA A 452 -0.57 8.60 -23.78
CA ALA A 452 -1.01 9.59 -24.76
C ALA A 452 -0.66 11.02 -24.31
N TYR A 453 -0.92 11.35 -23.05
CA TYR A 453 -0.51 12.63 -22.46
C TYR A 453 1.01 12.85 -22.53
N LEU A 454 1.80 11.85 -22.13
CA LEU A 454 3.26 11.93 -22.15
C LEU A 454 3.84 12.06 -23.57
N GLU A 455 3.20 11.48 -24.57
CA GLU A 455 3.59 11.66 -25.98
C GLU A 455 3.42 13.10 -26.44
N GLU A 456 2.33 13.76 -26.05
CA GLU A 456 2.10 15.17 -26.35
C GLU A 456 3.09 16.08 -25.61
N VAL A 457 3.33 15.82 -24.33
CA VAL A 457 4.37 16.51 -23.55
C VAL A 457 5.73 16.37 -24.21
N ASN A 458 6.09 15.16 -24.69
CA ASN A 458 7.36 14.95 -25.37
C ASN A 458 7.47 15.69 -26.71
N LYS A 459 6.36 15.88 -27.44
CA LYS A 459 6.34 16.74 -28.63
C LYS A 459 6.64 18.19 -28.28
N VAL A 460 6.08 18.70 -27.18
CA VAL A 460 6.36 20.05 -26.67
C VAL A 460 7.83 20.22 -26.27
N LEU A 461 8.40 19.21 -25.61
CA LEU A 461 9.78 19.22 -25.12
C LEU A 461 10.82 18.79 -26.15
N GLU A 462 10.42 18.51 -27.40
CA GLU A 462 11.32 18.07 -28.46
C GLU A 462 12.40 19.14 -28.75
N GLY A 463 13.66 18.71 -28.85
CA GLY A 463 14.80 19.62 -29.03
C GLY A 463 15.23 20.36 -27.77
N THR A 464 14.56 20.14 -26.63
CA THR A 464 14.99 20.67 -25.32
C THR A 464 15.73 19.60 -24.52
N PRO A 465 16.54 19.97 -23.51
CA PRO A 465 17.14 19.01 -22.59
C PRO A 465 16.14 18.42 -21.59
N PHE A 466 14.84 18.77 -21.65
CA PHE A 466 13.84 18.37 -20.66
C PHE A 466 12.98 17.16 -21.09
N LYS A 467 13.25 16.61 -22.27
CA LYS A 467 12.55 15.44 -22.84
C LYS A 467 12.42 14.29 -21.82
N ILE A 468 11.27 13.65 -21.84
CA ILE A 468 10.88 12.57 -20.93
C ILE A 468 11.38 11.24 -21.50
N ALA A 469 12.00 10.44 -20.63
CA ALA A 469 12.50 9.11 -20.95
C ALA A 469 11.74 8.02 -20.15
N TYR A 470 12.13 6.76 -20.37
CA TYR A 470 11.47 5.58 -19.82
C TYR A 470 11.30 5.58 -18.30
N ARG A 471 12.25 6.15 -17.54
CA ARG A 471 12.16 6.23 -16.08
C ARG A 471 10.96 7.07 -15.64
N THR A 472 10.87 8.29 -16.13
CA THR A 472 9.75 9.18 -15.82
C THR A 472 8.43 8.60 -16.33
N ARG A 473 8.43 7.95 -17.51
CA ARG A 473 7.24 7.21 -17.98
C ARG A 473 6.81 6.15 -16.96
N ASN A 474 7.71 5.28 -16.51
CA ASN A 474 7.39 4.24 -15.53
C ASN A 474 6.79 4.84 -14.25
N GLU A 475 7.38 5.93 -13.77
CA GLU A 475 6.90 6.66 -12.58
C GLU A 475 5.49 7.22 -12.78
N PHE A 476 5.16 7.78 -13.96
CA PHE A 476 3.82 8.25 -14.29
C PHE A 476 2.77 7.12 -14.28
N LEU A 477 3.11 5.97 -14.88
CA LEU A 477 2.19 4.83 -14.92
C LEU A 477 1.94 4.27 -13.52
N MET A 478 3.02 4.05 -12.75
CA MET A 478 2.92 3.55 -11.38
C MET A 478 2.19 4.55 -10.47
N TYR A 479 2.42 5.85 -10.62
CA TYR A 479 1.70 6.87 -9.85
C TYR A 479 0.20 6.84 -10.13
N ALA A 480 -0.20 6.78 -11.40
CA ALA A 480 -1.60 6.73 -11.79
C ALA A 480 -2.33 5.54 -11.14
N VAL A 481 -1.74 4.35 -11.22
CA VAL A 481 -2.29 3.13 -10.62
C VAL A 481 -2.32 3.23 -9.09
N ASN A 482 -1.22 3.67 -8.46
CA ASN A 482 -1.17 3.84 -7.02
C ASN A 482 -2.19 4.88 -6.52
N ARG A 483 -2.41 5.95 -7.31
CA ARG A 483 -3.36 7.02 -6.99
C ARG A 483 -4.79 6.49 -7.02
N GLN A 484 -5.17 5.75 -8.06
CA GLN A 484 -6.48 5.12 -8.15
C GLN A 484 -6.71 4.10 -7.03
N GLN A 485 -5.68 3.38 -6.59
CA GLN A 485 -5.80 2.44 -5.47
C GLN A 485 -5.98 3.13 -4.11
N LEU A 486 -5.28 4.25 -3.87
CA LEU A 486 -5.38 5.01 -2.62
C LEU A 486 -6.60 5.93 -2.59
N ALA A 487 -7.08 6.37 -3.76
CA ALA A 487 -8.23 7.23 -3.96
C ALA A 487 -9.04 6.78 -5.19
N PRO A 488 -9.95 5.81 -5.04
CA PRO A 488 -10.73 5.27 -6.17
C PRO A 488 -11.58 6.30 -6.92
N GLU A 489 -12.03 7.34 -6.22
CA GLU A 489 -12.80 8.47 -6.78
C GLU A 489 -11.92 9.50 -7.50
N SER A 490 -10.59 9.34 -7.46
CA SER A 490 -9.68 10.28 -8.10
C SER A 490 -9.81 10.24 -9.62
N GLN A 491 -9.73 11.43 -10.22
CA GLN A 491 -9.83 11.58 -11.67
C GLN A 491 -8.43 11.71 -12.27
N LEU A 492 -8.28 11.28 -13.53
CA LEU A 492 -7.01 11.30 -14.24
C LEU A 492 -6.32 12.68 -14.20
N TRP A 493 -7.08 13.77 -14.30
CA TRP A 493 -6.50 15.12 -14.30
C TRP A 493 -5.70 15.41 -13.03
N GLN A 494 -6.08 14.88 -11.86
CA GLN A 494 -5.35 15.06 -10.60
C GLN A 494 -3.97 14.40 -10.68
N THR A 495 -3.94 13.17 -11.19
CA THR A 495 -2.70 12.42 -11.44
C THR A 495 -1.79 13.17 -12.41
N LEU A 496 -2.35 13.67 -13.53
CA LEU A 496 -1.59 14.40 -14.54
C LEU A 496 -1.05 15.71 -13.98
N ASP A 497 -1.85 16.44 -13.21
CA ASP A 497 -1.44 17.69 -12.57
C ASP A 497 -0.29 17.46 -11.60
N GLU A 498 -0.43 16.51 -10.69
CA GLU A 498 0.61 16.26 -9.70
C GLU A 498 1.90 15.74 -10.33
N MET A 499 1.82 14.75 -11.21
CA MET A 499 3.03 14.21 -11.84
C MET A 499 3.72 15.21 -12.76
N THR A 500 2.97 16.11 -13.41
CA THR A 500 3.57 17.17 -14.23
C THR A 500 4.32 18.16 -13.38
N SER A 501 3.75 18.60 -12.25
CA SER A 501 4.46 19.43 -11.27
C SER A 501 5.69 18.70 -10.70
N MET A 502 5.51 17.49 -10.15
CA MET A 502 6.54 16.76 -9.42
C MET A 502 7.72 16.31 -10.30
N LYS A 503 7.45 15.86 -11.53
CA LYS A 503 8.48 15.21 -12.39
C LYS A 503 8.82 15.99 -13.65
N ILE A 504 7.96 16.85 -14.16
CA ILE A 504 8.25 17.59 -15.40
C ILE A 504 8.77 18.98 -15.05
N LEU A 505 7.98 19.80 -14.34
CA LEU A 505 8.33 21.18 -14.03
C LEU A 505 9.57 21.29 -13.14
N SER A 506 9.74 20.38 -12.18
CA SER A 506 10.90 20.33 -11.27
C SER A 506 12.27 20.28 -11.99
N ARG A 507 12.30 19.83 -13.25
CA ARG A 507 13.51 19.74 -14.09
C ARG A 507 13.71 20.94 -15.01
N ILE A 508 12.72 21.83 -15.15
CA ILE A 508 12.77 22.98 -16.04
C ILE A 508 13.39 24.17 -15.28
N GLU A 509 14.54 24.59 -15.77
CA GLU A 509 15.28 25.75 -15.27
C GLU A 509 16.13 26.36 -16.38
N GLY A 510 16.33 27.68 -16.34
CA GLY A 510 17.14 28.39 -17.32
C GLY A 510 16.67 29.81 -17.60
N ASP A 511 17.32 30.41 -18.60
CA ASP A 511 16.94 31.68 -19.21
C ASP A 511 15.74 31.55 -20.16
N SER A 512 15.29 32.68 -20.71
CA SER A 512 14.13 32.76 -21.63
C SER A 512 14.32 31.86 -22.85
N ASP A 513 15.51 31.89 -23.47
CA ASP A 513 15.84 31.14 -24.68
C ASP A 513 15.60 29.63 -24.51
N ARG A 514 15.82 29.11 -23.30
CA ARG A 514 15.71 27.69 -22.99
C ARG A 514 14.34 27.28 -22.45
N THR A 515 13.61 28.20 -21.82
CA THR A 515 12.45 27.83 -20.98
C THR A 515 11.13 28.49 -21.38
N GLU A 516 11.12 29.66 -22.04
CA GLU A 516 9.89 30.41 -22.33
C GLU A 516 8.95 29.63 -23.26
N LYS A 517 9.47 29.13 -24.39
CA LYS A 517 8.71 28.32 -25.34
C LYS A 517 8.17 27.02 -24.72
N PRO A 518 8.99 26.15 -24.09
CA PRO A 518 8.46 24.92 -23.51
C PRO A 518 7.46 25.20 -22.38
N LEU A 519 7.65 26.22 -21.54
CA LEU A 519 6.68 26.56 -20.49
C LEU A 519 5.34 27.03 -21.08
N THR A 520 5.38 27.89 -22.11
CA THR A 520 4.16 28.40 -22.75
C THR A 520 3.38 27.30 -23.46
N GLU A 521 4.07 26.40 -24.18
CA GLU A 521 3.41 25.27 -24.85
C GLU A 521 2.93 24.21 -23.85
N LEU A 522 3.67 23.96 -22.75
CA LEU A 522 3.20 23.11 -21.67
C LEU A 522 1.95 23.70 -21.00
N LYS A 523 1.88 25.02 -20.80
CA LYS A 523 0.70 25.68 -20.22
C LYS A 523 -0.56 25.38 -21.02
N LYS A 524 -0.48 25.46 -22.35
CA LYS A 524 -1.62 25.14 -23.24
C LYS A 524 -2.09 23.70 -23.07
N LEU A 525 -1.14 22.76 -23.02
CA LEU A 525 -1.41 21.35 -22.85
C LEU A 525 -2.00 21.04 -21.46
N VAL A 526 -1.50 21.68 -20.41
CA VAL A 526 -2.05 21.63 -19.05
C VAL A 526 -3.46 22.22 -19.02
N ASP A 527 -3.71 23.33 -19.70
CA ASP A 527 -5.05 23.91 -19.76
C ASP A 527 -6.05 22.96 -20.44
N GLU A 528 -5.64 22.32 -21.54
CA GLU A 528 -6.44 21.38 -22.30
C GLU A 528 -6.78 20.10 -21.52
N HIS A 529 -5.79 19.42 -20.96
CA HIS A 529 -5.97 18.10 -20.34
C HIS A 529 -6.25 18.13 -18.84
N ILE A 530 -5.85 19.20 -18.15
CA ILE A 530 -5.98 19.31 -16.69
C ILE A 530 -7.05 20.35 -16.34
N VAL A 531 -6.84 21.64 -16.65
CA VAL A 531 -7.72 22.72 -16.16
C VAL A 531 -9.15 22.59 -16.65
N ASN A 532 -9.34 22.22 -17.93
CA ASN A 532 -10.66 21.99 -18.52
C ASN A 532 -11.36 20.74 -17.94
N ALA A 533 -10.59 19.77 -17.45
CA ALA A 533 -11.12 18.54 -16.85
C ALA A 533 -11.52 18.72 -15.37
N ILE A 534 -11.08 19.79 -14.70
CA ILE A 534 -11.46 20.06 -13.31
C ILE A 534 -12.98 20.32 -13.23
N PRO A 535 -13.73 19.54 -12.43
CA PRO A 535 -15.17 19.72 -12.30
C PRO A 535 -15.50 21.03 -11.59
N THR A 536 -16.67 21.59 -11.91
CA THR A 536 -17.23 22.72 -11.17
C THR A 536 -18.03 22.17 -9.99
N PRO A 537 -17.72 22.56 -8.73
CA PRO A 537 -18.45 22.06 -7.57
C PRO A 537 -19.94 22.43 -7.61
N GLU A 538 -20.82 21.47 -7.34
CA GLU A 538 -22.27 21.67 -7.32
C GLU A 538 -22.75 22.42 -6.07
N ASP A 539 -21.97 22.35 -4.98
CA ASP A 539 -22.27 22.93 -3.67
C ASP A 539 -21.90 24.43 -3.56
N GLY A 540 -21.35 25.02 -4.63
CA GLY A 540 -20.90 26.40 -4.67
C GLY A 540 -19.55 26.66 -3.98
N SER A 541 -18.83 25.60 -3.60
CA SER A 541 -17.45 25.73 -3.12
C SER A 541 -16.51 26.24 -4.24
N PRO A 542 -15.36 26.86 -3.89
CA PRO A 542 -14.40 27.31 -4.88
C PRO A 542 -13.92 26.15 -5.76
N LYS A 543 -13.87 26.37 -7.08
CA LYS A 543 -13.30 25.39 -8.02
C LYS A 543 -11.85 25.08 -7.64
N PRO A 544 -11.44 23.80 -7.57
CA PRO A 544 -10.04 23.44 -7.37
C PRO A 544 -9.13 24.11 -8.41
N THR A 545 -7.93 24.50 -7.99
CA THR A 545 -6.91 25.09 -8.87
C THR A 545 -5.87 24.04 -9.24
N SER A 546 -5.38 24.08 -10.48
CA SER A 546 -4.27 23.22 -10.90
C SER A 546 -2.95 23.74 -10.33
N ILE A 547 -2.20 22.86 -9.67
CA ILE A 547 -0.89 23.19 -9.11
C ILE A 547 0.15 23.41 -10.22
N THR A 548 0.06 22.64 -11.31
CA THR A 548 0.96 22.79 -12.46
C THR A 548 0.71 24.09 -13.19
N ALA A 549 -0.55 24.43 -13.46
CA ALA A 549 -0.89 25.67 -14.17
C ALA A 549 -0.42 26.90 -13.37
N THR A 550 -0.71 26.92 -12.07
CA THR A 550 -0.27 27.98 -11.16
C THR A 550 1.25 28.10 -11.15
N LYS A 551 1.96 26.97 -11.07
CA LYS A 551 3.44 26.98 -11.05
C LYS A 551 4.03 27.45 -12.37
N ILE A 552 3.46 27.07 -13.52
CA ILE A 552 3.93 27.57 -14.82
C ILE A 552 3.76 29.09 -14.90
N ASP A 553 2.63 29.64 -14.43
CA ASP A 553 2.39 31.08 -14.42
C ASP A 553 3.43 31.82 -13.54
N GLU A 554 3.77 31.27 -12.38
CA GLU A 554 4.85 31.79 -11.54
C GLU A 554 6.21 31.76 -12.25
N MET A 555 6.54 30.63 -12.90
CA MET A 555 7.80 30.46 -13.60
C MET A 555 7.92 31.41 -14.80
N LEU A 556 6.84 31.59 -15.58
CA LEU A 556 6.78 32.54 -16.69
C LEU A 556 6.92 33.98 -16.20
N LYS A 557 6.25 34.34 -15.10
CA LYS A 557 6.41 35.67 -14.49
C LYS A 557 7.84 35.94 -14.02
N LYS A 558 8.55 34.92 -13.51
CA LYS A 558 9.96 35.06 -13.10
C LYS A 558 10.91 35.20 -14.28
N LEU A 559 10.55 34.71 -15.48
CA LEU A 559 11.38 34.93 -16.67
C LEU A 559 11.54 36.39 -17.05
N ASP A 560 10.63 37.29 -16.64
CA ASP A 560 10.81 38.74 -16.77
C ASP A 560 12.10 39.23 -16.07
N SER A 561 12.59 38.49 -15.08
CA SER A 561 13.86 38.76 -14.38
C SER A 561 15.09 38.09 -15.01
N GLY A 562 14.93 37.38 -16.13
CA GLY A 562 16.00 36.78 -16.94
C GLY A 562 16.31 35.31 -16.63
N PHE A 563 15.75 34.74 -15.57
CA PHE A 563 15.94 33.33 -15.20
C PHE A 563 14.71 32.78 -14.47
N THR A 564 14.40 31.51 -14.67
CA THR A 564 13.36 30.81 -13.94
C THR A 564 13.81 29.42 -13.54
N SER A 565 13.28 28.93 -12.43
CA SER A 565 13.37 27.53 -12.03
C SER A 565 12.15 27.17 -11.20
N TYR A 566 11.86 25.87 -11.10
CA TYR A 566 10.86 25.36 -10.18
C TYR A 566 11.13 25.75 -8.72
N TRP A 567 12.41 25.96 -8.37
CA TRP A 567 12.92 26.12 -7.01
C TRP A 567 13.02 27.58 -6.54
N THR A 568 12.76 28.53 -7.43
CA THR A 568 13.00 29.97 -7.19
C THR A 568 11.74 30.74 -7.29
#